data_AF-A0A0B6ZRL4-F1
#
_entry.id   AF-A0A0B6ZRL4-F1
#
_cell.length_a   1.000
_cell.length_b   1.000
_cell.length_c   1.000
_cell.angle_alpha   90.00
_cell.angle_beta   90.00
_cell.angle_gamma   90.00
#
_symmetry.space_group_name_H-M   'P 1'
#
loop_
_entity.id
_entity.type
_entity.pdbx_description
1 polymer ?
#
loop_
_entity_poly.entity_id
_entity_poly.type
_entity_poly.pdbx_seq_one_letter_code
_entity_poly.pdbx_strand_id
1 'polypeptide(L)'
;VAMGDFNSHSQRLGYNQLDKRGEEIENWQDERNLVLINKPDDSPTFYSRRWHSTSTPDLAFCTHEMAGLVEREVGEQLSGSDHRPIFLKINKTANTSPTQPRWNYKKADWCIYQHRT
;
A
#
# COMPACT_ATOMS: atom_id res chain seq x y z
N VAL A 1 4.86 -2.10 -0.74
CA VAL A 1 3.42 -1.94 -0.99
C VAL A 1 3.17 -0.48 -1.30
N ALA A 2 2.37 -0.19 -2.31
CA ALA A 2 1.91 1.15 -2.66
C ALA A 2 0.38 1.10 -2.73
N MET A 3 -0.30 2.10 -2.19
CA MET A 3 -1.76 2.20 -2.18
C MET A 3 -2.16 3.67 -2.29
N GLY A 4 -3.24 3.93 -3.00
CA GLY A 4 -3.81 5.27 -3.09
C GLY A 4 -4.98 5.33 -4.05
N ASP A 5 -5.51 6.53 -4.21
CA ASP A 5 -6.48 6.86 -5.24
C ASP A 5 -5.74 7.23 -6.54
N PHE A 6 -5.88 6.39 -7.56
CA PHE A 6 -5.18 6.56 -8.84
C PHE A 6 -6.02 7.31 -9.87
N ASN A 7 -7.35 7.21 -9.80
CA ASN A 7 -8.26 7.73 -10.84
C ASN A 7 -7.79 7.39 -12.26
N SER A 8 -7.38 6.13 -12.45
CA SER A 8 -6.87 5.58 -13.70
C SER A 8 -7.78 4.46 -14.19
N HIS A 9 -8.09 4.45 -15.48
CA HIS A 9 -8.91 3.40 -16.08
C HIS A 9 -8.09 2.52 -17.04
N SER A 10 -8.16 1.21 -16.83
CA SER A 10 -7.71 0.22 -17.79
C SER A 10 -8.42 -1.12 -17.62
N GLN A 11 -8.39 -1.97 -18.65
CA GLN A 11 -8.95 -3.32 -18.59
C GLN A 11 -8.26 -4.19 -17.54
N ARG A 12 -6.94 -4.03 -17.33
CA ARG A 12 -6.20 -4.76 -16.26
C ARG A 12 -6.65 -4.36 -14.86
N LEU A 13 -7.23 -3.16 -14.72
CA LEU A 13 -7.77 -2.63 -13.47
C LEU A 13 -9.28 -2.86 -13.33
N GLY A 14 -9.93 -3.53 -14.30
CA GLY A 14 -11.36 -3.84 -14.27
C GLY A 14 -12.26 -2.80 -14.93
N TYR A 15 -11.72 -1.85 -15.70
CA TYR A 15 -12.48 -0.85 -16.45
C TYR A 15 -12.66 -1.24 -17.92
N ASN A 16 -13.72 -0.73 -18.56
CA ASN A 16 -13.99 -1.02 -19.98
C ASN A 16 -13.18 -0.15 -20.95
N GLN A 17 -12.47 0.84 -20.45
CA GLN A 17 -11.73 1.82 -21.25
C GLN A 17 -10.31 1.94 -20.70
N LEU A 18 -9.37 2.16 -21.60
CA LEU A 18 -8.00 2.54 -21.29
C LEU A 18 -7.88 4.04 -21.43
N ASP A 19 -7.47 4.73 -20.37
CA ASP A 19 -7.05 6.12 -20.43
C ASP A 19 -5.52 6.24 -20.29
N LYS A 20 -4.99 7.45 -20.51
CA LYS A 20 -3.55 7.72 -20.43
C LYS A 20 -2.95 7.39 -19.06
N ARG A 21 -3.70 7.63 -17.97
CA ARG A 21 -3.22 7.31 -16.62
C ARG A 21 -3.25 5.81 -16.36
N GLY A 22 -4.21 5.09 -16.94
CA GLY A 22 -4.25 3.64 -16.98
C GLY A 22 -3.01 3.07 -17.66
N GLU A 23 -2.65 3.60 -18.82
CA GLU A 23 -1.42 3.21 -19.54
C GLU A 23 -0.17 3.49 -18.70
N GLU A 24 -0.07 4.67 -18.09
CA GLU A 24 1.05 5.01 -17.19
C GLU A 24 1.15 4.05 -15.99
N ILE A 25 0.02 3.64 -15.41
CA ILE A 25 -0.02 2.68 -14.31
C ILE A 25 0.32 1.27 -14.75
N GLU A 26 -0.13 0.83 -15.92
CA GLU A 26 0.25 -0.47 -16.47
C GLU A 26 1.76 -0.53 -16.78
N ASN A 27 2.31 0.52 -17.39
CA ASN A 27 3.75 0.62 -17.62
C ASN A 27 4.54 0.63 -16.31
N TRP A 28 4.10 1.41 -15.32
CA TRP A 28 4.74 1.43 -14.00
C TRP A 28 4.67 0.08 -13.30
N GLN A 29 3.54 -0.64 -13.42
CA GLN A 29 3.36 -1.97 -12.90
C GLN A 29 4.38 -2.94 -13.51
N ASP A 30 4.52 -2.93 -14.83
CA ASP A 30 5.38 -3.85 -15.57
C ASP A 30 6.87 -3.53 -15.34
N GLU A 31 7.27 -2.25 -15.42
CA GLU A 31 8.65 -1.81 -15.20
C GLU A 31 9.18 -2.12 -13.78
N ARG A 32 8.27 -2.18 -12.80
CA ARG A 32 8.61 -2.40 -11.39
C ARG A 32 8.25 -3.81 -10.90
N ASN A 33 7.79 -4.69 -11.79
CA ASN A 33 7.34 -6.05 -11.46
C ASN A 33 6.35 -6.07 -10.28
N LEU A 34 5.35 -5.18 -10.34
CA LEU A 34 4.35 -5.05 -9.31
C LEU A 34 3.13 -5.93 -9.59
N VAL A 35 2.54 -6.43 -8.51
CA VAL A 35 1.33 -7.24 -8.51
C VAL A 35 0.19 -6.38 -7.97
N LEU A 36 -0.94 -6.35 -8.69
CA LEU A 36 -2.17 -5.73 -8.22
C LEU A 36 -2.79 -6.61 -7.13
N ILE A 37 -3.07 -6.02 -5.96
CA ILE A 37 -3.64 -6.70 -4.79
C ILE A 37 -5.18 -6.71 -4.85
N ASN A 38 -5.79 -5.77 -5.60
CA ASN A 38 -7.24 -5.71 -5.80
C ASN A 38 -7.77 -7.06 -6.29
N LYS A 39 -8.93 -7.46 -5.77
CA LYS A 39 -9.57 -8.73 -6.17
C LYS A 39 -10.79 -8.48 -7.06
N PRO A 40 -11.14 -9.42 -7.95
CA PRO A 40 -12.34 -9.30 -8.78
C PRO A 40 -13.66 -9.22 -7.99
N ASP A 41 -13.68 -9.78 -6.78
CA ASP A 41 -14.83 -9.80 -5.87
C ASP A 41 -14.83 -8.66 -4.84
N ASP A 42 -13.85 -7.75 -4.89
CA ASP A 42 -13.84 -6.55 -4.05
C ASP A 42 -15.09 -5.69 -4.34
N SER A 43 -15.71 -5.18 -3.27
CA SER A 43 -16.74 -4.15 -3.42
C SER A 43 -16.14 -2.88 -4.05
N PRO A 44 -16.90 -2.13 -4.86
CA PRO A 44 -16.42 -0.87 -5.42
C PRO A 44 -16.01 0.11 -4.33
N THR A 45 -14.86 0.77 -4.50
CA THR A 45 -14.28 1.61 -3.44
C THR A 45 -14.79 3.04 -3.47
N PHE A 46 -15.50 3.45 -4.51
CA PHE A 46 -16.04 4.80 -4.64
C PHE A 46 -17.50 4.76 -5.10
N TYR A 47 -18.34 5.59 -4.48
CA TYR A 47 -19.70 5.87 -4.91
C TYR A 47 -19.88 7.32 -5.32
N SER A 48 -20.19 7.57 -6.59
CA SER A 48 -20.51 8.90 -7.07
C SER A 48 -21.96 9.25 -6.75
N ARG A 49 -22.19 10.11 -5.75
CA ARG A 49 -23.53 10.67 -5.49
C ARG A 49 -24.10 11.46 -6.67
N ARG A 50 -23.23 12.08 -7.48
CA ARG A 50 -23.64 12.88 -8.65
C ARG A 50 -24.19 12.02 -9.78
N TRP A 51 -23.55 10.89 -10.04
CA TRP A 51 -23.87 10.03 -11.17
C TRP A 51 -24.62 8.76 -10.77
N HIS A 52 -24.82 8.56 -9.46
CA HIS A 52 -25.40 7.35 -8.86
C HIS A 52 -24.74 6.06 -9.38
N SER A 53 -23.42 6.09 -9.53
CA SER A 53 -22.61 4.99 -10.04
C SER A 53 -21.44 4.67 -9.12
N THR A 54 -20.89 3.47 -9.25
CA THR A 54 -19.74 3.01 -8.46
C THR A 54 -18.51 2.78 -9.33
N SER A 55 -17.32 3.02 -8.78
CA SER A 55 -16.04 2.69 -9.39
C SER A 55 -15.02 2.22 -8.35
N THR A 56 -13.84 1.81 -8.80
CA THR A 56 -12.75 1.31 -7.94
C THR A 56 -11.45 2.06 -8.28
N PRO A 57 -11.36 3.38 -8.00
CA PRO A 57 -10.17 4.16 -8.35
C PRO A 57 -9.02 3.93 -7.36
N ASP A 58 -9.33 3.32 -6.20
CA ASP A 58 -8.38 3.05 -5.13
C ASP A 58 -7.68 1.68 -5.32
N LEU A 59 -6.43 1.74 -5.74
CA LEU A 59 -5.63 0.57 -6.09
C LEU A 59 -4.56 0.31 -5.04
N ALA A 60 -4.17 -0.96 -4.93
CA ALA A 60 -3.06 -1.37 -4.09
C ALA A 60 -2.15 -2.32 -4.86
N PHE A 61 -0.85 -2.07 -4.79
CA PHE A 61 0.18 -2.82 -5.48
C PHE A 61 1.25 -3.29 -4.50
N CYS A 62 1.84 -4.45 -4.76
CA CYS A 62 2.99 -4.95 -4.00
C CYS A 62 4.04 -5.58 -4.92
N THR A 63 5.24 -5.79 -4.39
CA THR A 63 6.22 -6.66 -5.05
C THR A 63 5.76 -8.11 -4.96
N HIS A 64 6.26 -8.98 -5.84
CA HIS A 64 5.93 -10.40 -5.85
C HIS A 64 6.19 -11.09 -4.50
N GLU A 65 7.27 -10.72 -3.81
CA GLU A 65 7.64 -11.24 -2.47
C GLU A 65 6.59 -10.95 -1.40
N MET A 66 5.87 -9.82 -1.54
CA MET A 66 4.85 -9.39 -0.61
C MET A 66 3.47 -9.94 -0.96
N ALA A 67 3.24 -10.42 -2.18
CA ALA A 67 1.91 -10.83 -2.65
C ALA A 67 1.26 -11.92 -1.77
N GLY A 68 2.07 -12.86 -1.24
CA GLY A 68 1.60 -13.90 -0.32
C GLY A 68 1.46 -13.48 1.14
N LEU A 69 1.85 -12.24 1.48
CA LEU A 69 1.87 -11.72 2.86
C LEU A 69 0.85 -10.60 3.07
N VAL A 70 0.26 -10.06 2.00
CA VAL A 70 -0.67 -8.94 2.09
C VAL A 70 -2.09 -9.40 1.80
N GLU A 71 -2.98 -9.16 2.74
CA GLU A 71 -4.42 -9.30 2.56
C GLU A 71 -5.06 -7.92 2.38
N ARG A 72 -6.02 -7.83 1.47
CA ARG A 72 -6.83 -6.63 1.20
C ARG A 72 -8.28 -6.89 1.55
N GLU A 73 -8.91 -5.90 2.16
CA GLU A 73 -10.34 -5.86 2.49
C GLU A 73 -10.89 -4.46 2.21
N VAL A 74 -12.05 -4.38 1.57
CA VAL A 74 -12.80 -3.13 1.38
C VAL A 74 -13.87 -3.06 2.44
N GLY A 75 -13.84 -2.02 3.27
CA GLY A 75 -14.82 -1.83 4.34
C GLY A 75 -16.15 -1.25 3.88
N GLU A 76 -17.08 -1.09 4.81
CA GLU A 76 -18.37 -0.48 4.53
C GLU A 76 -18.28 1.03 4.27
N GLN A 77 -19.29 1.55 3.56
CA GLN A 77 -19.39 2.99 3.28
C GLN A 77 -19.48 3.79 4.58
N LEU A 78 -18.57 4.75 4.76
CA LEU A 78 -18.64 5.70 5.86
C LEU A 78 -19.58 6.84 5.48
N SER A 79 -20.51 7.22 6.37
CA SER A 79 -21.59 8.17 6.08
C SER A 79 -21.12 9.56 5.60
N GLY A 80 -19.86 9.94 5.82
CA GLY A 80 -19.30 11.23 5.43
C GLY A 80 -18.40 11.23 4.19
N SER A 81 -18.03 10.06 3.66
CA SER A 81 -17.13 9.93 2.51
C SER A 81 -17.87 9.29 1.35
N ASP A 82 -17.48 9.62 0.12
CA ASP A 82 -17.89 8.89 -1.08
C ASP A 82 -16.98 7.68 -1.34
N HIS A 83 -15.79 7.65 -0.73
CA HIS A 83 -14.89 6.49 -0.74
C HIS A 83 -15.16 5.55 0.43
N ARG A 84 -15.07 4.24 0.16
CA ARG A 84 -14.97 3.18 1.15
C ARG A 84 -13.52 3.05 1.64
N PRO A 85 -13.30 2.80 2.93
CA PRO A 85 -11.97 2.54 3.46
C PRO A 85 -11.42 1.23 2.91
N ILE A 86 -10.11 1.17 2.68
CA ILE A 86 -9.42 -0.07 2.33
C ILE A 86 -8.42 -0.40 3.42
N PHE A 87 -8.44 -1.66 3.83
CA PHE A 87 -7.52 -2.20 4.82
C PHE A 87 -6.52 -3.12 4.12
N LEU A 88 -5.22 -2.88 4.38
CA LEU A 88 -4.15 -3.82 4.04
C LEU A 88 -3.61 -4.42 5.32
N LYS A 89 -3.65 -5.74 5.41
CA LYS A 89 -3.04 -6.48 6.52
C LYS A 89 -1.78 -7.16 6.02
N ILE A 90 -0.65 -6.82 6.63
CA ILE A 90 0.65 -7.41 6.29
C ILE A 90 0.99 -8.48 7.33
N ASN A 91 0.83 -9.74 6.96
CA ASN A 91 1.12 -10.91 7.78
C ASN A 91 2.62 -11.24 7.71
N LYS A 92 3.46 -10.42 8.37
CA LYS A 92 4.89 -10.71 8.50
C LYS A 92 5.16 -11.30 9.88
N THR A 93 5.76 -12.49 9.91
CA THR A 93 6.41 -12.98 11.13
C THR A 93 7.55 -12.03 11.46
N ALA A 94 7.45 -11.35 12.60
CA ALA A 94 8.56 -10.58 13.12
C ALA A 94 9.66 -11.59 13.49
N ASN A 95 10.67 -11.72 12.64
CA ASN A 95 11.96 -12.23 13.09
C ASN A 95 12.48 -11.22 14.10
N THR A 96 12.18 -11.44 15.37
CA THR A 96 12.80 -10.71 16.48
C THR A 96 14.26 -11.16 16.55
N SER A 97 15.08 -10.69 15.62
CA SER A 97 16.51 -10.67 15.86
C SER A 97 16.74 -9.79 17.09
N PRO A 98 17.66 -10.16 17.99
CA PRO A 98 18.04 -9.28 19.09
C PRO A 98 18.39 -7.91 18.47
N THR A 99 17.69 -6.86 18.90
CA THR A 99 18.00 -5.51 18.44
C THR A 99 19.47 -5.26 18.74
N GLN A 100 20.24 -4.78 17.74
CA GLN A 100 21.63 -4.43 18.03
C GLN A 100 21.67 -3.41 19.17
N PRO A 101 22.58 -3.57 20.14
CA PRO A 101 22.69 -2.63 21.24
C PRO A 101 22.95 -1.23 20.68
N ARG A 102 22.12 -0.26 21.08
CA ARG A 102 22.31 1.15 20.73
C ARG A 102 23.17 1.80 21.81
N TRP A 103 24.31 2.33 21.41
CA TRP A 103 25.17 3.10 22.32
C TRP A 103 24.45 4.37 22.78
N ASN A 104 24.34 4.55 24.09
CA ASN A 104 23.83 5.77 24.68
C ASN A 104 25.01 6.67 25.10
N TYR A 105 25.45 7.53 24.19
CA TYR A 105 26.53 8.48 24.40
C TYR A 105 26.27 9.46 25.57
N LYS A 106 25.02 9.65 26.00
CA LYS A 106 24.69 10.47 27.18
C LYS A 106 24.97 9.74 28.50
N LYS A 107 25.02 8.41 28.47
CA LYS A 107 25.36 7.57 29.62
C LYS A 107 26.80 7.08 29.60
N ALA A 108 27.59 7.49 28.60
CA ALA A 108 28.99 7.17 28.55
C ALA A 108 29.73 7.93 29.66
N ASP A 109 30.49 7.20 30.47
CA ASP A 109 31.43 7.80 31.41
C ASP A 109 32.68 8.22 30.64
N TRP A 110 32.65 9.46 30.14
CA TRP A 110 33.72 10.01 29.31
C TRP A 110 35.04 10.14 30.07
N CYS A 111 35.02 10.24 31.40
CA CYS A 111 36.22 10.39 32.22
C CYS A 111 37.11 9.13 32.14
N ILE A 112 36.51 7.95 31.97
CA ILE A 112 37.23 6.66 31.82
C ILE A 112 38.04 6.60 30.52
N TYR A 113 37.63 7.34 29.49
CA TYR A 113 38.27 7.33 28.16
C TYR A 113 39.15 8.55 27.89
N GLN A 114 39.28 9.46 28.85
CA GLN A 114 39.98 10.74 28.69
C GLN A 114 41.52 10.62 28.81
N HIS A 115 42.05 9.47 29.22
CA HIS A 115 43.48 9.27 29.55
C HIS A 115 44.22 8.23 28.69
N ARG A 116 43.84 8.08 27.41
CA ARG A 116 44.65 7.30 26.45
C ARG A 116 44.98 8.13 25.22
N THR A 117 45.97 9.00 25.37
CA THR A 117 46.83 9.54 24.29
C THR A 117 48.23 9.64 24.83
#